data_AF-A0A1Y1VPB2-F1
#
_entry.id   AF-A0A1Y1VPB2-F1
#
_cell.length_a   1.000
_cell.length_b   1.000
_cell.length_c   1.000
_cell.angle_alpha   90.00
_cell.angle_beta   90.00
_cell.angle_gamma   90.00
#
_symmetry.space_group_name_H-M   'P 1'
#
loop_
_entity.id
_entity.type
_entity.pdbx_description
1 polymer ?
#
loop_
_entity_poly.entity_id
_entity_poly.type
_entity_poly.pdbx_seq_one_letter_code
_entity_poly.pdbx_strand_id
1 'polypeptide(L)'
;MFKNILKLFVFFSIYSAVKGDSPLINSDAAKGVTLDYTKEGVLRKADECSINFVNYGIKNDIINISVKKENNTDGTFNLRIGELKNGNEGLNKYKTGYKFTDDEIKDYVKISQNKSEIKDFVVASVVDGKYSLLVKNLTTCDGLTVKQTYKTPALMATYLYYSNVKPTDINHAFDIAQFGPSSNNVPYDEIHWDMNTGLDRVREQCRIYINYNGREKTGGNHWIWYLSTDNINGENCDNTAFYKAAKSSYVDYEQMEELFGDYYEGYVIKREGSDNGHMDGILVNQKYLIEIYQNGCSEQNKDQVICTISSNKKLSYSEFRKEFIDNCLSIIIDQDEEPEWKISASDISAKFSSYSLDIVNYNRGALPKTETESVTYKEFKAANSSGIARFSVNLNCGAGSFIGEKCRCNACPVNCATCLDGNTCTKCKEGSILIDGQCVCERGFIENEEGVCTPEPTTTTEEPIAEPTTTEIPEEEEEETIIEIIETITSQSDLPTEEVDITSDGETVLDIQSDDEVKEIIESEDEVMVEDNNNDEEVVKVEDNEEEIIEPTSRVITKTKTVVIKKPVEPKTKKVHKCFVKKHH
;
A
#
# COMPACT_ATOMS: atom_id res chain seq x y z
N MET A 1 -57.15 26.95 -37.69
CA MET A 1 -58.22 27.73 -37.02
C MET A 1 -58.36 27.19 -35.59
N PHE A 2 -58.15 28.06 -34.59
CA PHE A 2 -58.41 27.86 -33.15
C PHE A 2 -57.57 26.77 -32.43
N LYS A 3 -56.97 26.98 -31.25
CA LYS A 3 -56.80 28.14 -30.38
C LYS A 3 -55.74 27.81 -29.32
N ASN A 4 -54.97 28.83 -28.95
CA ASN A 4 -54.16 29.02 -27.74
C ASN A 4 -54.67 28.30 -26.48
N ILE A 5 -53.74 27.89 -25.61
CA ILE A 5 -53.57 28.47 -24.25
C ILE A 5 -52.15 28.19 -23.75
N LEU A 6 -51.41 29.28 -23.52
CA LEU A 6 -50.15 29.37 -22.80
C LEU A 6 -50.43 30.21 -21.54
N LYS A 7 -50.29 29.64 -20.33
CA LYS A 7 -49.99 30.30 -19.03
C LYS A 7 -49.49 29.20 -18.07
N LEU A 8 -48.21 29.17 -17.70
CA LEU A 8 -47.54 29.88 -16.58
C LEU A 8 -47.96 29.38 -15.17
N PHE A 9 -47.08 28.59 -14.53
CA PHE A 9 -46.87 28.41 -13.08
C PHE A 9 -45.46 27.78 -12.94
N VAL A 10 -44.39 28.52 -12.62
CA VAL A 10 -43.85 28.91 -11.30
C VAL A 10 -43.62 27.74 -10.33
N PHE A 11 -42.34 27.42 -10.15
CA PHE A 11 -41.62 26.85 -8.99
C PHE A 11 -42.37 25.94 -8.00
N PHE A 12 -41.93 24.68 -7.92
CA PHE A 12 -41.66 23.99 -6.66
C PHE A 12 -40.51 22.99 -6.86
N SER A 13 -39.40 23.25 -6.18
CA SER A 13 -38.39 22.26 -5.79
C SER A 13 -39.05 21.21 -4.89
N ILE A 14 -38.63 19.94 -4.96
CA ILE A 14 -38.57 18.94 -3.86
C ILE A 14 -38.07 17.58 -4.40
N TYR A 15 -36.97 17.12 -3.81
CA TYR A 15 -36.53 15.74 -3.53
C TYR A 15 -36.56 14.67 -4.62
N SER A 16 -35.36 14.28 -5.06
CA SER A 16 -35.08 12.96 -5.64
C SER A 16 -35.29 11.88 -4.57
N ALA A 17 -36.33 11.06 -4.77
CA ALA A 17 -36.57 9.87 -3.97
C ALA A 17 -35.59 8.75 -4.38
N VAL A 18 -34.62 8.44 -3.52
CA VAL A 18 -33.83 7.22 -3.62
C VAL A 18 -34.63 6.10 -2.95
N LYS A 19 -35.22 5.23 -3.77
CA LYS A 19 -35.87 3.99 -3.32
C LYS A 19 -34.81 2.91 -3.14
N GLY A 20 -34.71 2.37 -1.93
CA GLY A 20 -33.90 1.20 -1.61
C GLY A 20 -34.02 0.85 -0.14
N ASP A 21 -35.20 0.39 0.29
CA ASP A 21 -35.45 -0.07 1.66
C ASP A 21 -36.01 -1.50 1.67
N SER A 22 -35.27 -2.44 2.26
CA SER A 22 -35.74 -3.51 3.18
C SER A 22 -34.65 -4.56 3.44
N PRO A 23 -34.69 -5.34 4.56
CA PRO A 23 -35.83 -5.54 5.47
C PRO A 23 -35.53 -5.33 6.97
N LEU A 24 -36.62 -5.40 7.76
CA LEU A 24 -36.75 -5.29 9.23
C LEU A 24 -36.91 -3.86 9.79
N ILE A 25 -38.00 -3.24 9.37
CA ILE A 25 -38.57 -2.04 9.98
C ILE A 25 -39.30 -2.43 11.27
N ASN A 26 -38.83 -1.97 12.42
CA ASN A 26 -39.68 -1.84 13.59
C ASN A 26 -40.49 -0.53 13.43
N SER A 27 -41.69 -0.63 12.85
CA SER A 27 -42.46 0.51 12.31
C SER A 27 -42.94 1.53 13.35
N ASP A 28 -42.81 1.21 14.64
CA ASP A 28 -43.25 2.08 15.72
C ASP A 28 -42.09 2.84 16.40
N ALA A 29 -40.83 2.42 16.22
CA ALA A 29 -39.66 3.14 16.77
C ALA A 29 -39.21 4.34 15.92
N ALA A 30 -39.58 4.37 14.62
CA ALA A 30 -39.12 5.38 13.66
C ALA A 30 -40.04 6.62 13.54
N LYS A 31 -41.26 6.58 14.07
CA LYS A 31 -42.21 7.70 14.00
C LYS A 31 -41.70 8.85 14.90
N GLY A 32 -41.36 9.99 14.30
CA GLY A 32 -40.94 11.20 15.02
C GLY A 32 -39.43 11.39 15.18
N VAL A 33 -38.60 10.50 14.63
CA VAL A 33 -37.14 10.67 14.63
C VAL A 33 -36.70 11.46 13.39
N THR A 34 -35.90 12.49 13.58
CA THR A 34 -35.21 13.21 12.49
C THR A 34 -33.70 13.22 12.72
N LEU A 35 -32.91 13.28 11.64
CA LEU A 35 -31.46 13.25 11.69
C LEU A 35 -30.87 14.53 11.11
N ASP A 36 -29.99 15.17 11.85
CA ASP A 36 -29.15 16.25 11.35
C ASP A 36 -27.69 15.81 11.33
N TYR A 37 -27.07 15.82 10.15
CA TYR A 37 -25.68 15.47 9.96
C TYR A 37 -24.79 16.69 10.20
N THR A 38 -23.95 16.70 11.23
CA THR A 38 -23.14 17.86 11.63
C THR A 38 -21.65 17.54 11.74
N LYS A 39 -20.82 18.58 11.76
CA LYS A 39 -19.39 18.46 12.07
C LYS A 39 -19.08 17.98 13.49
N GLU A 40 -20.08 17.69 14.31
CA GLU A 40 -19.90 17.09 15.64
C GLU A 40 -20.40 15.63 15.68
N GLY A 41 -21.09 15.14 14.64
CA GLY A 41 -21.75 13.83 14.62
C GLY A 41 -23.12 13.86 13.94
N VAL A 42 -23.86 12.77 14.08
CA VAL A 42 -25.25 12.65 13.64
C VAL A 42 -26.17 12.95 14.82
N LEU A 43 -26.80 14.13 14.79
CA LEU A 43 -27.78 14.54 15.78
C LEU A 43 -29.11 13.84 15.50
N ARG A 44 -29.44 12.87 16.35
CA ARG A 44 -30.73 12.20 16.38
C ARG A 44 -31.70 13.02 17.22
N LYS A 45 -32.71 13.61 16.59
CA LYS A 45 -33.79 14.35 17.25
C LYS A 45 -35.01 13.46 17.41
N ALA A 46 -35.48 13.31 18.63
CA ALA A 46 -36.70 12.56 18.97
C ALA A 46 -37.38 13.19 20.18
N ASP A 47 -38.65 12.89 20.38
CA ASP A 47 -39.48 13.48 21.44
C ASP A 47 -38.95 13.20 22.86
N GLU A 48 -38.25 12.09 23.07
CA GLU A 48 -37.71 11.73 24.39
C GLU A 48 -36.39 12.43 24.74
N CYS A 49 -35.46 12.50 23.79
CA CYS A 49 -34.10 13.00 24.01
C CYS A 49 -33.40 13.20 22.66
N SER A 50 -32.83 14.38 22.43
CA SER A 50 -31.95 14.61 21.28
C SER A 50 -30.51 14.28 21.65
N ILE A 51 -29.84 13.45 20.86
CA ILE A 51 -28.50 12.94 21.17
C ILE A 51 -27.64 13.00 19.91
N ASN A 52 -26.41 13.50 20.05
CA ASN A 52 -25.43 13.48 18.98
C ASN A 52 -24.61 12.18 19.00
N PHE A 53 -24.62 11.43 17.91
CA PHE A 53 -23.91 10.16 17.79
C PHE A 53 -22.68 10.29 16.89
N VAL A 54 -21.53 9.83 17.36
CA VAL A 54 -20.27 9.87 16.60
C VAL A 54 -19.78 8.44 16.37
N ASN A 55 -19.49 8.13 15.10
CA ASN A 55 -19.02 6.82 14.62
C ASN A 55 -20.02 5.66 14.71
N TYR A 56 -21.33 5.94 14.87
CA TYR A 56 -22.39 4.93 14.94
C TYR A 56 -23.13 4.64 13.62
N GLY A 57 -22.68 5.23 12.51
CA GLY A 57 -23.30 4.99 11.20
C GLY A 57 -24.17 6.15 10.72
N ILE A 58 -25.07 5.84 9.79
CA ILE A 58 -26.00 6.80 9.17
C ILE A 58 -27.40 6.20 9.04
N LYS A 59 -28.40 7.05 8.75
CA LYS A 59 -29.77 6.61 8.40
C LYS A 59 -30.31 5.59 9.43
N ASN A 60 -30.63 4.38 8.99
CA ASN A 60 -31.22 3.31 9.79
C ASN A 60 -30.32 2.87 10.96
N ASP A 61 -29.00 3.05 10.86
CA ASP A 61 -28.08 2.79 11.97
C ASP A 61 -28.39 3.66 13.20
N ILE A 62 -28.82 4.91 12.96
CA ILE A 62 -29.10 5.89 14.02
C ILE A 62 -30.60 5.97 14.33
N ILE A 63 -31.47 5.86 13.33
CA ILE A 63 -32.93 5.90 13.53
C ILE A 63 -33.37 4.76 14.47
N ASN A 64 -32.79 3.57 14.28
CA ASN A 64 -33.14 2.37 15.04
C ASN A 64 -32.54 2.31 16.45
N ILE A 65 -31.70 3.28 16.84
CA ILE A 65 -31.22 3.38 18.22
C ILE A 65 -32.40 3.65 19.14
N SER A 66 -32.61 2.76 20.12
CA SER A 66 -33.65 2.92 21.13
C SER A 66 -33.18 3.91 22.18
N VAL A 67 -34.00 4.92 22.48
CA VAL A 67 -33.71 5.89 23.53
C VAL A 67 -34.92 5.92 24.46
N LYS A 68 -34.70 5.64 25.75
CA LYS A 68 -35.74 5.60 26.78
C LYS A 68 -35.38 6.43 27.99
N LYS A 69 -36.25 7.38 28.35
CA LYS A 69 -36.12 8.21 29.55
C LYS A 69 -36.86 7.60 30.75
N GLU A 70 -36.16 7.45 31.87
CA GLU A 70 -36.71 6.95 33.13
C GLU A 70 -36.54 8.03 34.22
N ASN A 71 -37.63 8.72 34.58
CA ASN A 71 -37.56 9.82 35.55
C ASN A 71 -37.31 9.30 36.97
N ASN A 72 -36.37 9.94 37.68
CA ASN A 72 -36.09 9.71 39.08
C ASN A 72 -36.96 10.64 39.96
N THR A 73 -37.10 10.31 41.24
CA THR A 73 -37.93 11.10 42.19
C THR A 73 -37.32 12.45 42.56
N ASP A 74 -36.03 12.66 42.28
CA ASP A 74 -35.28 13.88 42.60
C ASP A 74 -35.28 14.92 41.46
N GLY A 75 -36.05 14.67 40.39
CA GLY A 75 -36.11 15.53 39.21
C GLY A 75 -35.01 15.27 38.17
N THR A 76 -34.09 14.34 38.43
CA THR A 76 -33.18 13.80 37.42
C THR A 76 -33.85 12.66 36.64
N PHE A 77 -33.16 12.12 35.63
CA PHE A 77 -33.61 10.94 34.92
C PHE A 77 -32.43 10.04 34.52
N ASN A 78 -32.70 8.75 34.38
CA ASN A 78 -31.78 7.82 33.74
C ASN A 78 -32.15 7.70 32.25
N LEU A 79 -31.14 7.57 31.41
CA LEU A 79 -31.30 7.45 29.97
C LEU A 79 -30.74 6.11 29.52
N ARG A 80 -31.62 5.25 29.03
CA ARG A 80 -31.24 3.99 28.39
C ARG A 80 -31.11 4.20 26.89
N ILE A 81 -29.95 3.88 26.34
CA ILE A 81 -29.63 3.97 24.91
C ILE A 81 -29.32 2.55 24.43
N GLY A 82 -30.17 1.96 23.60
CA GLY A 82 -30.04 0.57 23.13
C GLY A 82 -29.81 0.46 21.63
N GLU A 83 -29.49 -0.76 21.20
CA GLU A 83 -29.25 -1.11 19.79
C GLU A 83 -28.02 -0.43 19.16
N LEU A 84 -27.02 -0.04 19.96
CA LEU A 84 -25.80 0.59 19.48
C LEU A 84 -24.90 -0.45 18.80
N LYS A 85 -24.58 -0.26 17.52
CA LYS A 85 -23.63 -1.12 16.80
C LYS A 85 -22.22 -1.02 17.39
N ASN A 86 -21.57 -2.15 17.60
CA ASN A 86 -20.16 -2.23 17.97
C ASN A 86 -19.27 -2.24 16.72
N GLY A 87 -18.66 -1.08 16.40
CA GLY A 87 -17.76 -0.95 15.25
C GLY A 87 -16.41 -1.66 15.38
N ASN A 88 -16.03 -2.10 16.59
CA ASN A 88 -14.77 -2.81 16.81
C ASN A 88 -14.86 -4.31 16.54
N GLU A 89 -16.07 -4.87 16.54
CA GLU A 89 -16.22 -6.31 16.34
C GLU A 89 -15.79 -6.70 14.93
N GLY A 90 -14.88 -7.67 14.85
CA GLY A 90 -14.39 -8.18 13.57
C GLY A 90 -13.52 -7.21 12.77
N LEU A 91 -13.06 -6.11 13.39
CA LEU A 91 -12.34 -5.03 12.69
C LEU A 91 -11.15 -5.55 11.87
N ASN A 92 -10.27 -6.36 12.48
CA ASN A 92 -9.05 -6.89 11.85
C ASN A 92 -9.00 -8.41 11.66
N LYS A 93 -10.05 -9.16 12.03
CA LYS A 93 -10.23 -10.61 11.78
C LYS A 93 -11.70 -10.97 11.97
N TYR A 94 -12.42 -11.33 10.90
CA TYR A 94 -13.86 -11.61 11.01
C TYR A 94 -14.13 -12.97 11.66
N LYS A 95 -13.36 -14.01 11.29
CA LYS A 95 -13.60 -15.40 11.71
C LYS A 95 -13.29 -15.69 13.19
N THR A 96 -12.38 -14.92 13.79
CA THR A 96 -12.07 -14.98 15.24
C THR A 96 -12.57 -13.74 15.97
N GLY A 97 -13.52 -13.01 15.36
CA GLY A 97 -13.93 -11.64 15.69
C GLY A 97 -13.93 -11.37 17.18
N TYR A 98 -12.95 -10.58 17.61
CA TYR A 98 -12.84 -10.11 18.97
C TYR A 98 -14.16 -9.45 19.36
N LYS A 99 -14.84 -10.08 20.33
CA LYS A 99 -16.05 -9.55 20.96
C LYS A 99 -15.60 -8.90 22.25
N PHE A 100 -15.88 -7.61 22.41
CA PHE A 100 -15.64 -6.95 23.68
C PHE A 100 -16.43 -7.62 24.79
N THR A 101 -15.84 -7.68 25.97
CA THR A 101 -16.61 -7.85 27.21
C THR A 101 -17.34 -6.55 27.57
N ASP A 102 -18.37 -6.63 28.41
CA ASP A 102 -19.12 -5.47 28.90
C ASP A 102 -18.20 -4.39 29.52
N ASP A 103 -17.14 -4.82 30.21
CA ASP A 103 -16.19 -3.91 30.84
C ASP A 103 -15.29 -3.22 29.82
N GLU A 104 -14.87 -3.91 28.76
CA GLU A 104 -14.04 -3.33 27.71
C GLU A 104 -14.80 -2.28 26.87
N ILE A 105 -16.11 -2.44 26.66
CA ILE A 105 -16.90 -1.46 25.90
C ILE A 105 -16.81 -0.05 26.52
N LYS A 106 -16.75 0.05 27.85
CA LYS A 106 -16.66 1.35 28.54
C LYS A 106 -15.39 2.12 28.18
N ASP A 107 -14.30 1.43 27.90
CA ASP A 107 -13.02 2.05 27.53
C ASP A 107 -13.09 2.69 26.13
N TYR A 108 -14.03 2.23 25.29
CA TYR A 108 -14.16 2.66 23.90
C TYR A 108 -15.41 3.49 23.62
N VAL A 109 -16.24 3.73 24.63
CA VAL A 109 -17.42 4.61 24.54
C VAL A 109 -17.18 5.86 25.36
N LYS A 110 -17.27 7.03 24.71
CA LYS A 110 -17.16 8.33 25.36
C LYS A 110 -18.52 9.01 25.36
N ILE A 111 -19.00 9.35 26.54
CA ILE A 111 -20.22 10.12 26.74
C ILE A 111 -19.82 11.50 27.23
N SER A 112 -20.39 12.54 26.64
CA SER A 112 -20.17 13.91 27.10
C SER A 112 -21.43 14.73 27.00
N GLN A 113 -21.57 15.73 27.87
CA GLN A 113 -22.63 16.72 27.83
C GLN A 113 -22.01 18.10 27.84
N ASN A 114 -22.31 18.91 26.82
CA ASN A 114 -21.70 20.24 26.65
C ASN A 114 -20.16 20.18 26.74
N LYS A 115 -19.56 19.15 26.10
CA LYS A 115 -18.12 18.83 26.09
C LYS A 115 -17.53 18.39 27.45
N SER A 116 -18.33 18.32 28.50
CA SER A 116 -17.91 17.75 29.78
C SER A 116 -18.13 16.23 29.76
N GLU A 117 -17.09 15.47 30.08
CA GLU A 117 -17.13 14.00 30.07
C GLU A 117 -18.03 13.46 31.18
N ILE A 118 -18.88 12.48 30.84
CA ILE A 118 -19.71 11.73 31.78
C ILE A 118 -19.08 10.34 31.94
N LYS A 119 -18.53 10.06 33.12
CA LYS A 119 -17.87 8.78 33.43
C LYS A 119 -18.81 7.77 34.08
N ASP A 120 -19.90 8.23 34.70
CA ASP A 120 -20.86 7.36 35.39
C ASP A 120 -21.94 6.86 34.42
N PHE A 121 -21.60 5.80 33.68
CA PHE A 121 -22.53 5.04 32.87
C PHE A 121 -22.22 3.55 32.95
N VAL A 122 -23.20 2.71 32.65
CA VAL A 122 -23.03 1.26 32.61
C VAL A 122 -23.41 0.69 31.25
N VAL A 123 -22.72 -0.37 30.85
CA VAL A 123 -23.13 -1.20 29.71
C VAL A 123 -24.21 -2.13 30.22
N ALA A 124 -25.39 -2.07 29.62
CA ALA A 124 -26.61 -2.70 30.14
C ALA A 124 -26.93 -4.03 29.45
N SER A 125 -26.45 -4.26 28.23
CA SER A 125 -26.54 -5.53 27.51
C SER A 125 -25.56 -5.54 26.34
N VAL A 126 -25.10 -6.73 25.95
CA VAL A 126 -24.34 -7.00 24.72
C VAL A 126 -24.97 -8.20 24.04
N VAL A 127 -25.52 -8.00 22.85
CA VAL A 127 -26.22 -9.05 22.07
C VAL A 127 -25.82 -8.88 20.61
N ASP A 128 -25.23 -9.93 20.03
CA ASP A 128 -24.92 -10.05 18.60
C ASP A 128 -24.27 -8.79 17.99
N GLY A 129 -23.29 -8.25 18.70
CA GLY A 129 -22.51 -7.09 18.28
C GLY A 129 -23.22 -5.76 18.28
N LYS A 130 -24.30 -5.71 19.05
CA LYS A 130 -24.86 -4.48 19.57
C LYS A 130 -24.70 -4.45 21.07
N TYR A 131 -24.79 -3.26 21.63
CA TYR A 131 -24.83 -3.06 23.07
C TYR A 131 -25.80 -1.95 23.46
N SER A 132 -26.09 -1.88 24.75
CA SER A 132 -26.89 -0.82 25.35
C SER A 132 -26.11 -0.11 26.45
N LEU A 133 -26.39 1.18 26.64
CA LEU A 133 -25.85 2.03 27.69
C LEU A 133 -26.97 2.48 28.61
N LEU A 134 -26.64 2.68 29.88
CA LEU A 134 -27.47 3.37 30.86
C LEU A 134 -26.66 4.52 31.47
N VAL A 135 -27.07 5.75 31.16
CA VAL A 135 -26.52 6.99 31.71
C VAL A 135 -27.41 7.44 32.85
N LYS A 136 -26.85 7.66 34.04
CA LYS A 136 -27.64 7.93 35.24
C LYS A 136 -27.70 9.41 35.58
N ASN A 137 -28.78 9.80 36.26
CA ASN A 137 -28.93 11.09 36.94
C ASN A 137 -28.72 12.33 36.03
N LEU A 138 -29.16 12.26 34.77
CA LEU A 138 -29.15 13.40 33.86
C LEU A 138 -30.24 14.40 34.25
N THR A 139 -29.98 15.69 34.00
CA THR A 139 -30.96 16.78 34.20
C THR A 139 -31.49 17.33 32.88
N THR A 140 -30.74 17.18 31.79
CA THR A 140 -31.14 17.56 30.43
C THR A 140 -30.55 16.60 29.40
N CYS A 141 -31.15 16.58 28.20
CA CYS A 141 -30.61 15.93 27.01
C CYS A 141 -29.72 16.87 26.19
N ASP A 142 -29.78 18.18 26.46
CA ASP A 142 -29.10 19.18 25.65
C ASP A 142 -27.59 18.96 25.68
N GLY A 143 -26.98 19.00 24.48
CA GLY A 143 -25.55 18.84 24.29
C GLY A 143 -25.01 17.43 24.60
N LEU A 144 -25.87 16.42 24.76
CA LEU A 144 -25.45 15.03 24.98
C LEU A 144 -24.86 14.45 23.69
N THR A 145 -23.65 13.90 23.81
CA THR A 145 -22.92 13.23 22.73
C THR A 145 -22.47 11.86 23.20
N VAL A 146 -22.68 10.85 22.34
CA VAL A 146 -22.17 9.49 22.52
C VAL A 146 -21.25 9.19 21.34
N LYS A 147 -19.99 8.88 21.62
CA LYS A 147 -18.96 8.56 20.63
C LYS A 147 -18.43 7.16 20.87
N GLN A 148 -18.37 6.33 19.83
CA GLN A 148 -17.54 5.13 19.86
C GLN A 148 -16.14 5.41 19.28
N THR A 149 -15.15 4.77 19.88
CA THR A 149 -13.75 4.78 19.49
C THR A 149 -13.28 3.36 19.22
N TYR A 150 -12.16 3.24 18.51
CA TYR A 150 -11.64 1.97 18.03
C TYR A 150 -10.36 1.61 18.78
N LYS A 151 -10.28 0.35 19.21
CA LYS A 151 -9.18 -0.20 20.01
C LYS A 151 -7.86 -0.26 19.23
N THR A 152 -7.94 -0.68 17.97
CA THR A 152 -6.80 -0.82 17.08
C THR A 152 -7.07 -0.08 15.78
N PRO A 153 -6.02 0.39 15.09
CA PRO A 153 -6.14 0.75 13.69
C PRO A 153 -6.73 -0.39 12.87
N ALA A 154 -7.44 -0.06 11.80
CA ALA A 154 -8.00 -1.02 10.88
C ALA A 154 -6.95 -1.40 9.83
N LEU A 155 -6.72 -2.70 9.61
CA LEU A 155 -5.75 -3.20 8.64
C LEU A 155 -6.38 -3.18 7.24
N MET A 156 -5.80 -2.41 6.33
CA MET A 156 -6.30 -2.15 4.97
C MET A 156 -5.35 -2.72 3.93
N ALA A 157 -5.82 -3.69 3.16
CA ALA A 157 -5.20 -4.13 1.93
C ALA A 157 -5.44 -3.08 0.83
N THR A 158 -4.38 -2.62 0.17
CA THR A 158 -4.48 -1.59 -0.87
C THR A 158 -4.57 -2.18 -2.27
N TYR A 159 -5.50 -1.66 -3.06
CA TYR A 159 -5.75 -2.08 -4.44
C TYR A 159 -5.91 -0.88 -5.36
N LEU A 160 -5.59 -1.06 -6.63
CA LEU A 160 -5.72 -0.03 -7.66
C LEU A 160 -6.66 -0.52 -8.75
N TYR A 161 -7.74 0.20 -8.98
CA TYR A 161 -8.49 0.06 -10.21
C TYR A 161 -7.69 0.71 -11.34
N TYR A 162 -7.40 -0.02 -12.43
CA TYR A 162 -6.66 0.48 -13.61
C TYR A 162 -7.51 1.43 -14.48
N SER A 163 -8.10 2.41 -13.80
CA SER A 163 -8.89 3.50 -14.32
C SER A 163 -8.35 4.79 -13.75
N ASN A 164 -8.31 5.84 -14.57
CA ASN A 164 -8.01 7.19 -14.10
C ASN A 164 -9.26 7.91 -13.57
N VAL A 165 -10.38 7.20 -13.47
CA VAL A 165 -11.67 7.72 -13.02
C VAL A 165 -12.27 6.78 -11.99
N LYS A 166 -12.70 7.38 -10.87
CA LYS A 166 -13.47 6.71 -9.83
C LYS A 166 -14.73 6.05 -10.44
N PRO A 167 -15.08 4.82 -10.04
CA PRO A 167 -16.37 4.21 -10.38
C PRO A 167 -17.57 5.05 -9.91
N THR A 168 -18.69 5.00 -10.63
CA THR A 168 -19.89 5.77 -10.26
C THR A 168 -20.55 5.28 -8.97
N ASP A 169 -20.45 3.98 -8.71
CA ASP A 169 -21.09 3.30 -7.60
C ASP A 169 -20.09 2.38 -6.89
N ILE A 170 -20.18 2.32 -5.56
CA ILE A 170 -19.32 1.45 -4.76
C ILE A 170 -19.52 -0.05 -5.04
N ASN A 171 -20.73 -0.46 -5.44
CA ASN A 171 -21.06 -1.85 -5.76
C ASN A 171 -20.84 -2.17 -7.24
N HIS A 172 -20.05 -1.37 -7.96
CA HIS A 172 -19.73 -1.66 -9.34
C HIS A 172 -18.98 -3.00 -9.43
N ALA A 173 -19.50 -3.93 -10.24
CA ALA A 173 -18.82 -5.19 -10.48
C ALA A 173 -17.67 -4.95 -11.46
N PHE A 174 -16.46 -5.33 -11.08
CA PHE A 174 -15.29 -5.20 -11.92
C PHE A 174 -14.80 -6.56 -12.40
N ASP A 175 -14.26 -6.57 -13.61
CA ASP A 175 -13.41 -7.68 -14.03
C ASP A 175 -12.13 -7.63 -13.19
N ILE A 176 -11.80 -8.74 -12.53
CA ILE A 176 -10.58 -8.88 -11.72
C ILE A 176 -9.33 -8.51 -12.52
N ALA A 177 -9.36 -8.67 -13.85
CA ALA A 177 -8.28 -8.27 -14.74
C ALA A 177 -8.04 -6.75 -14.79
N GLN A 178 -8.97 -5.93 -14.30
CA GLN A 178 -8.88 -4.47 -14.25
C GLN A 178 -8.41 -3.94 -12.90
N PHE A 179 -8.14 -4.83 -11.95
CA PHE A 179 -7.62 -4.49 -10.62
C PHE A 179 -6.17 -4.91 -10.47
N GLY A 180 -5.47 -4.06 -9.73
CA GLY A 180 -4.08 -4.14 -9.38
C GLY A 180 -3.88 -4.26 -7.86
N PRO A 181 -2.80 -4.91 -7.42
CA PRO A 181 -1.85 -5.61 -8.30
C PRO A 181 -2.49 -6.93 -8.78
N SER A 182 -1.72 -7.76 -9.47
CA SER A 182 -2.11 -9.08 -10.02
C SER A 182 -3.24 -9.84 -9.28
N SER A 183 -4.05 -10.62 -10.00
CA SER A 183 -5.25 -11.36 -9.53
C SER A 183 -4.97 -12.51 -8.54
N ASN A 184 -3.82 -12.48 -7.88
CA ASN A 184 -3.34 -13.43 -6.88
C ASN A 184 -3.70 -13.04 -5.45
N ASN A 185 -4.50 -11.97 -5.27
CA ASN A 185 -4.99 -11.49 -3.97
C ASN A 185 -3.86 -11.03 -3.03
N VAL A 186 -2.72 -10.62 -3.58
CA VAL A 186 -1.65 -9.91 -2.85
C VAL A 186 -1.91 -8.41 -3.02
N PRO A 187 -2.06 -7.59 -1.98
CA PRO A 187 -2.22 -6.15 -2.14
C PRO A 187 -0.89 -5.45 -2.49
N TYR A 188 -0.93 -4.17 -2.86
CA TYR A 188 0.33 -3.40 -2.97
C TYR A 188 0.99 -3.28 -1.61
N ASP A 189 0.20 -3.10 -0.56
CA ASP A 189 0.64 -3.15 0.83
C ASP A 189 -0.55 -3.42 1.78
N GLU A 190 -0.25 -3.83 3.00
CA GLU A 190 -1.21 -3.88 4.11
C GLU A 190 -0.90 -2.76 5.12
N ILE A 191 -1.73 -1.72 5.12
CA ILE A 191 -1.50 -0.50 5.90
C ILE A 191 -2.53 -0.35 7.03
N HIS A 192 -2.13 0.30 8.11
CA HIS A 192 -2.95 0.54 9.29
C HIS A 192 -3.61 1.92 9.22
N TRP A 193 -4.94 1.94 9.16
CA TRP A 193 -5.74 3.16 9.21
C TRP A 193 -6.25 3.43 10.62
N ASP A 194 -5.81 4.53 11.26
CA ASP A 194 -6.38 4.95 12.53
C ASP A 194 -7.81 5.48 12.32
N MET A 195 -8.79 4.61 12.52
CA MET A 195 -10.20 4.94 12.36
C MET A 195 -10.65 6.07 13.28
N ASN A 196 -10.04 6.25 14.45
CA ASN A 196 -10.45 7.31 15.38
C ASN A 196 -10.22 8.68 14.75
N THR A 197 -8.98 8.95 14.34
CA THR A 197 -8.65 10.23 13.69
C THR A 197 -9.18 10.30 12.27
N GLY A 198 -9.20 9.20 11.52
CA GLY A 198 -9.63 9.14 10.14
C GLY A 198 -11.12 9.49 9.99
N LEU A 199 -11.99 8.86 10.79
CA LEU A 199 -13.42 9.17 10.78
C LEU A 199 -13.70 10.59 11.28
N ASP A 200 -12.98 11.07 12.30
CA ASP A 200 -13.13 12.45 12.76
C ASP A 200 -12.78 13.46 11.67
N ARG A 201 -11.63 13.30 11.00
CA ARG A 201 -11.17 14.21 9.95
C ARG A 201 -12.12 14.23 8.76
N VAL A 202 -12.51 13.06 8.27
CA VAL A 202 -13.42 12.93 7.13
C VAL A 202 -14.79 13.55 7.47
N ARG A 203 -15.29 13.35 8.69
CA ARG A 203 -16.54 13.96 9.17
C ARG A 203 -16.44 15.47 9.34
N GLU A 204 -15.38 15.99 9.93
CA GLU A 204 -15.23 17.42 10.21
C GLU A 204 -14.98 18.25 8.96
N GLN A 205 -14.23 17.69 8.01
CA GLN A 205 -13.87 18.36 6.75
C GLN A 205 -14.93 18.18 5.67
N CYS A 206 -15.48 16.97 5.52
CA CYS A 206 -16.37 16.63 4.42
C CYS A 206 -17.82 16.33 4.84
N ARG A 207 -18.08 16.21 6.15
CA ARG A 207 -19.34 15.67 6.68
C ARG A 207 -19.70 14.36 6.00
N ILE A 208 -18.67 13.50 5.88
CA ILE A 208 -18.78 12.11 5.44
C ILE A 208 -18.75 11.20 6.67
N TYR A 209 -19.67 10.24 6.72
CA TYR A 209 -19.88 9.36 7.86
C TYR A 209 -19.84 7.91 7.40
N ILE A 210 -19.28 7.05 8.25
CA ILE A 210 -19.27 5.60 8.03
C ILE A 210 -20.69 5.07 7.86
N ASN A 211 -20.86 4.10 6.97
CA ASN A 211 -22.12 3.38 6.79
C ASN A 211 -21.90 1.92 7.16
N TYR A 212 -22.77 1.37 8.02
CA TYR A 212 -22.71 -0.02 8.43
C TYR A 212 -23.80 -0.83 7.74
N ASN A 213 -23.44 -2.01 7.24
CA ASN A 213 -24.38 -2.96 6.65
C ASN A 213 -24.88 -3.99 7.68
N GLY A 214 -25.74 -4.89 7.23
CA GLY A 214 -26.07 -6.13 7.93
C GLY A 214 -24.92 -7.15 7.93
N ARG A 215 -24.97 -8.09 8.88
CA ARG A 215 -24.00 -9.20 9.02
C ARG A 215 -24.25 -10.34 8.02
N GLU A 216 -25.41 -10.38 7.38
CA GLU A 216 -25.85 -11.51 6.58
C GLU A 216 -25.21 -11.50 5.19
N LYS A 217 -24.51 -12.59 4.87
CA LYS A 217 -23.74 -12.82 3.64
C LYS A 217 -24.59 -13.08 2.39
N THR A 218 -25.87 -12.72 2.39
CA THR A 218 -26.81 -13.11 1.33
C THR A 218 -27.31 -11.90 0.57
N GLY A 219 -26.81 -11.74 -0.67
CA GLY A 219 -27.19 -10.66 -1.58
C GLY A 219 -26.04 -9.70 -1.87
N GLY A 220 -26.10 -9.01 -3.01
CA GLY A 220 -24.98 -8.27 -3.66
C GLY A 220 -24.30 -7.12 -2.90
N ASN A 221 -24.52 -6.95 -1.60
CA ASN A 221 -23.79 -6.00 -0.75
C ASN A 221 -22.78 -6.76 0.14
N HIS A 222 -21.51 -6.81 -0.29
CA HIS A 222 -20.47 -7.66 0.33
C HIS A 222 -19.71 -7.01 1.51
N TRP A 223 -20.03 -5.76 1.87
CA TRP A 223 -19.32 -5.00 2.91
C TRP A 223 -20.08 -4.99 4.24
N ILE A 224 -19.33 -4.96 5.35
CA ILE A 224 -19.79 -4.80 6.74
C ILE A 224 -19.87 -3.31 7.09
N TRP A 225 -18.89 -2.53 6.65
CA TRP A 225 -18.92 -1.08 6.69
C TRP A 225 -18.13 -0.51 5.51
N TYR A 226 -18.46 0.71 5.09
CA TYR A 226 -17.64 1.47 4.14
C TYR A 226 -17.71 2.97 4.36
N LEU A 227 -16.74 3.67 3.77
CA LEU A 227 -16.57 5.10 3.76
C LEU A 227 -16.06 5.55 2.39
N SER A 228 -16.84 6.39 1.71
CA SER A 228 -16.51 7.04 0.45
C SER A 228 -17.33 8.33 0.31
N THR A 229 -17.12 9.06 -0.78
CA THR A 229 -17.95 10.22 -1.14
C THR A 229 -19.42 9.86 -1.45
N ASP A 230 -19.75 8.58 -1.61
CA ASP A 230 -21.11 8.10 -1.91
C ASP A 230 -21.96 7.96 -0.64
N ASN A 231 -21.33 8.05 0.53
CA ASN A 231 -22.03 8.22 1.79
C ASN A 231 -22.68 9.61 1.87
N ILE A 232 -23.34 9.90 3.00
CA ILE A 232 -23.77 11.27 3.28
C ILE A 232 -22.54 12.17 3.18
N ASN A 233 -22.53 13.12 2.25
CA ASN A 233 -21.41 14.01 1.98
C ASN A 233 -21.90 15.45 2.10
N GLY A 234 -21.92 15.97 3.33
CA GLY A 234 -22.58 17.24 3.64
C GLY A 234 -21.89 18.49 3.12
N GLU A 235 -20.62 18.39 2.73
CA GLU A 235 -19.82 19.50 2.17
C GLU A 235 -19.56 19.33 0.66
N ASN A 236 -20.13 18.30 0.01
CA ASN A 236 -19.88 17.94 -1.39
C ASN A 236 -18.37 17.79 -1.71
N CYS A 237 -17.60 17.20 -0.80
CA CYS A 237 -16.21 16.86 -1.07
C CYS A 237 -16.12 15.97 -2.31
N ASP A 238 -15.18 16.29 -3.20
CA ASP A 238 -14.76 15.37 -4.24
C ASP A 238 -13.88 14.24 -3.66
N ASN A 239 -13.47 13.32 -4.53
CA ASN A 239 -12.68 12.18 -4.12
C ASN A 239 -11.31 12.60 -3.58
N THR A 240 -10.69 13.62 -4.17
CA THR A 240 -9.39 14.13 -3.74
C THR A 240 -9.45 14.73 -2.34
N ALA A 241 -10.49 15.51 -2.03
CA ALA A 241 -10.69 16.06 -0.69
C ALA A 241 -10.98 14.95 0.35
N PHE A 242 -11.82 13.97 -0.01
CA PHE A 242 -12.07 12.79 0.82
C PHE A 242 -10.77 12.02 1.11
N TYR A 243 -10.02 11.68 0.07
CA TYR A 243 -8.81 10.89 0.18
C TYR A 243 -7.75 11.63 0.98
N LYS A 244 -7.57 12.93 0.75
CA LYS A 244 -6.63 13.75 1.53
C LYS A 244 -6.97 13.76 3.02
N ALA A 245 -8.25 13.86 3.37
CA ALA A 245 -8.70 13.78 4.76
C ALA A 245 -8.38 12.41 5.37
N ALA A 246 -8.65 11.32 4.64
CA ALA A 246 -8.43 9.96 5.12
C ALA A 246 -6.95 9.54 5.15
N LYS A 247 -6.16 9.86 4.11
CA LYS A 247 -4.74 9.50 3.93
C LYS A 247 -3.89 9.92 5.14
N SER A 248 -4.23 11.07 5.70
CA SER A 248 -3.54 11.67 6.84
C SER A 248 -3.67 10.91 8.17
N SER A 249 -4.46 9.83 8.20
CA SER A 249 -4.68 8.95 9.35
C SER A 249 -4.12 7.53 9.14
N TYR A 250 -3.40 7.26 8.04
CA TYR A 250 -2.59 6.05 7.95
C TYR A 250 -1.34 6.16 8.82
N VAL A 251 -1.01 5.07 9.51
CA VAL A 251 0.11 5.00 10.46
C VAL A 251 1.42 4.67 9.76
N ASP A 252 1.36 3.83 8.73
CA ASP A 252 2.48 3.22 8.00
C ASP A 252 2.19 3.25 6.48
N TYR A 253 2.28 4.45 5.88
CA TYR A 253 1.97 4.68 4.46
C TYR A 253 3.24 4.76 3.58
N GLU A 254 4.43 4.52 4.13
CA GLU A 254 5.70 4.77 3.45
C GLU A 254 5.86 3.94 2.17
N GLN A 255 5.44 2.67 2.18
CA GLN A 255 5.54 1.81 1.00
C GLN A 255 4.59 2.28 -0.11
N MET A 256 3.38 2.72 0.22
CA MET A 256 2.46 3.27 -0.76
C MET A 256 2.96 4.60 -1.34
N GLU A 257 3.62 5.42 -0.52
CA GLU A 257 4.29 6.65 -0.98
C GLU A 257 5.49 6.34 -1.88
N GLU A 258 6.28 5.31 -1.56
CA GLU A 258 7.38 4.83 -2.42
C GLU A 258 6.86 4.28 -3.75
N LEU A 259 5.78 3.50 -3.73
CA LEU A 259 5.23 2.89 -4.93
C LEU A 259 4.55 3.91 -5.84
N PHE A 260 3.77 4.85 -5.30
CA PHE A 260 2.90 5.70 -6.11
C PHE A 260 3.09 7.20 -5.93
N GLY A 261 3.80 7.65 -4.90
CA GLY A 261 3.86 9.05 -4.49
C GLY A 261 2.46 9.68 -4.39
N ASP A 262 2.27 10.80 -5.10
CA ASP A 262 1.01 11.53 -5.16
C ASP A 262 0.01 11.01 -6.23
N TYR A 263 0.33 9.92 -6.93
CA TYR A 263 -0.49 9.42 -8.05
C TYR A 263 -1.56 8.41 -7.64
N TYR A 264 -1.55 7.93 -6.40
CA TYR A 264 -2.58 7.04 -5.88
C TYR A 264 -3.65 7.84 -5.12
N GLU A 265 -4.91 7.68 -5.52
CA GLU A 265 -6.05 8.28 -4.82
C GLU A 265 -7.07 7.21 -4.41
N GLY A 266 -7.15 6.92 -3.12
CA GLY A 266 -8.13 5.99 -2.55
C GLY A 266 -9.54 6.55 -2.64
N TYR A 267 -10.46 5.82 -3.28
CA TYR A 267 -11.85 6.26 -3.45
C TYR A 267 -12.84 5.57 -2.49
N VAL A 268 -12.44 4.48 -1.85
CA VAL A 268 -13.24 3.84 -0.81
C VAL A 268 -12.38 3.13 0.22
N ILE A 269 -12.78 3.26 1.48
CA ILE A 269 -12.31 2.44 2.59
C ILE A 269 -13.47 1.54 3.01
N LYS A 270 -13.31 0.24 2.89
CA LYS A 270 -14.38 -0.71 3.20
C LYS A 270 -13.87 -1.91 3.93
N ARG A 271 -14.77 -2.55 4.66
CA ARG A 271 -14.56 -3.87 5.22
C ARG A 271 -15.50 -4.84 4.58
N GLU A 272 -14.94 -5.89 3.99
CA GLU A 272 -15.69 -7.00 3.42
C GLU A 272 -15.69 -8.20 4.38
N GLY A 273 -16.30 -9.32 4.00
CA GLY A 273 -16.32 -10.53 4.84
C GLY A 273 -14.97 -11.27 5.01
N SER A 274 -13.88 -10.75 4.43
CA SER A 274 -12.50 -11.28 4.49
C SER A 274 -11.85 -11.04 5.87
N ASP A 275 -10.54 -11.21 6.06
CA ASP A 275 -9.86 -10.90 7.33
C ASP A 275 -9.41 -9.43 7.45
N ASN A 276 -9.08 -8.77 6.33
CA ASN A 276 -8.59 -7.39 6.29
C ASN A 276 -9.59 -6.46 5.58
N GLY A 277 -9.59 -5.17 5.89
CA GLY A 277 -10.31 -4.17 5.11
C GLY A 277 -9.60 -3.87 3.79
N HIS A 278 -10.27 -3.14 2.91
CA HIS A 278 -9.77 -2.75 1.60
C HIS A 278 -9.75 -1.23 1.51
N MET A 279 -8.66 -0.71 0.95
CA MET A 279 -8.59 0.64 0.40
C MET A 279 -8.45 0.49 -1.11
N ASP A 280 -9.54 0.71 -1.83
CA ASP A 280 -9.51 0.69 -3.30
C ASP A 280 -9.23 2.10 -3.82
N GLY A 281 -8.28 2.23 -4.73
CA GLY A 281 -7.84 3.49 -5.31
C GLY A 281 -7.87 3.53 -6.82
N ILE A 282 -7.61 4.71 -7.36
CA ILE A 282 -7.42 4.99 -8.78
C ILE A 282 -6.09 5.70 -8.99
N LEU A 283 -5.62 5.69 -10.24
CA LEU A 283 -4.44 6.44 -10.63
C LEU A 283 -4.87 7.87 -11.03
N VAL A 284 -4.23 8.88 -10.46
CA VAL A 284 -4.53 10.30 -10.74
C VAL A 284 -3.33 11.01 -11.34
N ASN A 285 -3.60 11.99 -12.21
CA ASN A 285 -2.59 12.81 -12.91
C ASN A 285 -1.58 12.02 -13.75
N GLN A 286 -1.86 10.74 -14.02
CA GLN A 286 -1.06 9.83 -14.81
C GLN A 286 -1.98 9.00 -15.70
N LYS A 287 -1.42 8.37 -16.75
CA LYS A 287 -2.19 7.57 -17.72
C LYS A 287 -1.67 6.16 -17.89
N TYR A 288 -0.44 5.90 -17.53
CA TYR A 288 0.21 4.62 -17.70
C TYR A 288 0.91 4.24 -16.40
N LEU A 289 0.86 2.96 -16.09
CA LEU A 289 1.51 2.38 -14.94
C LEU A 289 2.33 1.18 -15.42
N ILE A 290 3.56 1.10 -14.94
CA ILE A 290 4.38 -0.12 -15.01
C ILE A 290 4.47 -0.65 -13.59
N GLU A 291 4.08 -1.91 -13.39
CA GLU A 291 4.36 -2.63 -12.14
C GLU A 291 5.57 -3.51 -12.34
N ILE A 292 6.51 -3.41 -11.41
CA ILE A 292 7.70 -4.24 -11.38
C ILE A 292 7.59 -5.23 -10.23
N TYR A 293 7.67 -6.49 -10.61
CA TYR A 293 7.76 -7.64 -9.73
C TYR A 293 9.21 -8.09 -9.68
N GLN A 294 9.54 -8.92 -8.71
CA GLN A 294 10.83 -9.60 -8.68
C GLN A 294 10.59 -11.08 -8.53
N ASN A 295 11.28 -11.87 -9.34
CA ASN A 295 11.27 -13.32 -9.18
C ASN A 295 11.90 -13.61 -7.80
N GLY A 296 11.04 -13.97 -6.85
CA GLY A 296 11.37 -13.96 -5.43
C GLY A 296 12.69 -14.67 -5.11
N CYS A 297 13.50 -14.02 -4.27
CA CYS A 297 14.44 -14.72 -3.40
C CYS A 297 13.64 -15.41 -2.28
N SER A 298 14.30 -16.22 -1.45
CA SER A 298 13.65 -17.04 -0.39
C SER A 298 12.72 -16.30 0.57
N GLU A 299 12.78 -14.96 0.62
CA GLU A 299 12.07 -14.12 1.59
C GLU A 299 10.94 -13.27 0.97
N GLN A 300 10.93 -13.04 -0.35
CA GLN A 300 9.99 -12.12 -0.98
C GLN A 300 8.92 -12.88 -1.78
N ASN A 301 7.66 -12.47 -1.60
CA ASN A 301 6.58 -12.98 -2.43
C ASN A 301 6.77 -12.53 -3.90
N LYS A 302 6.90 -13.49 -4.82
CA LYS A 302 7.03 -13.23 -6.27
C LYS A 302 5.89 -12.42 -6.88
N ASP A 303 4.76 -12.42 -6.18
CA ASP A 303 3.51 -11.77 -6.58
C ASP A 303 3.37 -10.35 -6.00
N GLN A 304 4.34 -9.91 -5.18
CA GLN A 304 4.40 -8.57 -4.62
C GLN A 304 5.00 -7.59 -5.63
N VAL A 305 4.32 -6.45 -5.83
CA VAL A 305 4.87 -5.32 -6.56
C VAL A 305 5.88 -4.61 -5.67
N ILE A 306 7.08 -4.35 -6.19
CA ILE A 306 8.17 -3.70 -5.45
C ILE A 306 8.57 -2.34 -5.99
N CYS A 307 8.16 -2.02 -7.21
CA CYS A 307 8.33 -0.70 -7.79
C CYS A 307 7.16 -0.44 -8.73
N THR A 308 6.74 0.82 -8.82
CA THR A 308 5.92 1.25 -9.95
C THR A 308 6.54 2.44 -10.66
N ILE A 309 6.27 2.54 -11.95
CA ILE A 309 6.63 3.70 -12.77
C ILE A 309 5.34 4.23 -13.36
N SER A 310 4.97 5.45 -12.97
CA SER A 310 3.76 6.12 -13.46
C SER A 310 4.11 7.20 -14.48
N SER A 311 3.40 7.24 -15.60
CA SER A 311 3.66 8.22 -16.66
C SER A 311 2.40 8.69 -17.38
N ASN A 312 2.45 9.89 -17.97
CA ASN A 312 1.36 10.47 -18.74
C ASN A 312 1.36 10.04 -20.22
N LYS A 313 2.43 9.38 -20.67
CA LYS A 313 2.63 8.90 -22.02
C LYS A 313 3.32 7.53 -22.00
N LYS A 314 3.22 6.79 -23.11
CA LYS A 314 4.02 5.57 -23.30
C LYS A 314 5.49 5.93 -23.29
N LEU A 315 6.28 5.22 -22.50
CA LEU A 315 7.71 5.48 -22.39
C LEU A 315 8.45 4.86 -23.57
N SER A 316 9.31 5.63 -24.23
CA SER A 316 10.34 5.08 -25.13
C SER A 316 11.34 4.23 -24.34
N TYR A 317 12.15 3.42 -25.03
CA TYR A 317 13.23 2.66 -24.39
C TYR A 317 14.16 3.54 -23.53
N SER A 318 14.58 4.70 -24.02
CA SER A 318 15.45 5.61 -23.26
C SER A 318 14.77 6.17 -22.00
N GLU A 319 13.50 6.55 -22.11
CA GLU A 319 12.71 7.05 -20.98
C GLU A 319 12.43 5.94 -19.95
N PHE A 320 12.10 4.72 -20.41
CA PHE A 320 11.90 3.58 -19.52
C PHE A 320 13.14 3.29 -18.67
N ARG A 321 14.33 3.25 -19.28
CA ARG A 321 15.59 3.05 -18.56
C ARG A 321 15.80 4.11 -17.49
N LYS A 322 15.62 5.38 -17.86
CA LYS A 322 15.76 6.50 -16.95
C LYS A 322 14.79 6.40 -15.77
N GLU A 323 13.50 6.23 -16.05
CA GLU A 323 12.47 6.14 -15.00
C GLU A 323 12.67 4.91 -14.12
N PHE A 324 13.19 3.80 -14.65
CA PHE A 324 13.54 2.62 -13.87
C PHE A 324 14.67 2.90 -12.88
N ILE A 325 15.75 3.57 -13.30
CA ILE A 325 16.85 3.98 -12.42
C ILE A 325 16.39 4.99 -11.36
N ASP A 326 15.59 5.97 -11.77
CA ASP A 326 15.18 7.08 -10.91
C ASP A 326 14.15 6.66 -9.85
N ASN A 327 13.24 5.73 -10.18
CA ASN A 327 12.10 5.39 -9.30
C ASN A 327 12.19 4.01 -8.63
N CYS A 328 12.90 3.02 -9.20
CA CYS A 328 12.95 1.68 -8.63
C CYS A 328 14.06 1.49 -7.59
N LEU A 329 14.08 2.33 -6.57
CA LEU A 329 15.08 2.32 -5.48
C LEU A 329 15.09 1.03 -4.68
N SER A 330 13.99 0.26 -4.75
CA SER A 330 13.88 -1.09 -4.19
C SER A 330 14.84 -2.08 -4.84
N ILE A 331 15.24 -1.82 -6.10
CA ILE A 331 16.07 -2.68 -6.94
C ILE A 331 17.44 -2.04 -7.18
N ILE A 332 17.48 -0.73 -7.44
CA ILE A 332 18.68 -0.01 -7.83
C ILE A 332 19.51 0.36 -6.59
N ILE A 333 20.76 -0.08 -6.58
CA ILE A 333 21.69 0.11 -5.47
C ILE A 333 22.55 1.35 -5.72
N ASP A 334 23.06 1.48 -6.94
CA ASP A 334 24.03 2.50 -7.34
C ASP A 334 23.40 3.47 -8.35
N GLN A 335 22.60 4.43 -7.87
CA GLN A 335 21.87 5.37 -8.74
C GLN A 335 22.77 6.32 -9.55
N ASP A 336 23.96 6.60 -9.04
CA ASP A 336 24.93 7.49 -9.70
C ASP A 336 25.79 6.76 -10.74
N GLU A 337 25.71 5.43 -10.80
CA GLU A 337 26.39 4.62 -11.80
C GLU A 337 25.53 4.51 -13.07
N GLU A 338 26.12 4.81 -14.22
CA GLU A 338 25.50 4.58 -15.53
C GLU A 338 25.74 3.12 -15.96
N PRO A 339 24.72 2.24 -15.98
CA PRO A 339 24.92 0.84 -16.30
C PRO A 339 25.02 0.61 -17.82
N GLU A 340 25.70 -0.47 -18.20
CA GLU A 340 25.72 -0.96 -19.56
C GLU A 340 24.39 -1.67 -19.88
N TRP A 341 23.56 -1.03 -20.69
CA TRP A 341 22.27 -1.59 -21.11
C TRP A 341 22.38 -2.46 -22.35
N LYS A 342 21.61 -3.55 -22.39
CA LYS A 342 21.41 -4.40 -23.58
C LYS A 342 19.93 -4.68 -23.74
N ILE A 343 19.49 -4.71 -25.00
CA ILE A 343 18.12 -5.03 -25.37
C ILE A 343 18.12 -6.27 -26.26
N SER A 344 17.20 -7.18 -26.00
CA SER A 344 16.98 -8.39 -26.79
C SER A 344 15.50 -8.51 -27.16
N ALA A 345 15.15 -9.58 -27.89
CA ALA A 345 13.76 -9.84 -28.25
C ALA A 345 12.88 -10.21 -27.03
N SER A 346 13.48 -10.66 -25.93
CA SER A 346 12.80 -11.19 -24.75
C SER A 346 12.99 -10.38 -23.47
N ASP A 347 14.08 -9.60 -23.38
CA ASP A 347 14.53 -8.97 -22.15
C ASP A 347 15.30 -7.67 -22.39
N ILE A 348 15.42 -6.90 -21.32
CA ILE A 348 16.34 -5.75 -21.21
C ILE A 348 17.26 -6.03 -20.03
N SER A 349 18.56 -6.06 -20.27
CA SER A 349 19.57 -6.25 -19.23
C SER A 349 20.28 -4.95 -18.91
N ALA A 350 20.64 -4.75 -17.63
CA ALA A 350 21.51 -3.67 -17.17
C ALA A 350 22.66 -4.26 -16.36
N LYS A 351 23.90 -3.89 -16.70
CA LYS A 351 25.09 -4.32 -15.99
C LYS A 351 25.76 -3.13 -15.28
N PHE A 352 25.85 -3.23 -13.97
CA PHE A 352 26.59 -2.36 -13.08
C PHE A 352 27.95 -3.00 -12.75
N SER A 353 28.78 -2.26 -12.04
CA SER A 353 30.09 -2.69 -11.54
C SER A 353 29.97 -3.85 -10.55
N SER A 354 28.94 -3.80 -9.70
CA SER A 354 28.76 -4.68 -8.55
C SER A 354 27.64 -5.73 -8.73
N TYR A 355 26.77 -5.57 -9.73
CA TYR A 355 25.68 -6.49 -10.07
C TYR A 355 25.19 -6.32 -11.51
N SER A 356 24.32 -7.22 -11.95
CA SER A 356 23.54 -7.07 -13.17
C SER A 356 22.09 -7.44 -12.91
N LEU A 357 21.18 -6.96 -13.75
CA LEU A 357 19.78 -7.33 -13.70
C LEU A 357 19.23 -7.58 -15.09
N ASP A 358 18.21 -8.43 -15.14
CA ASP A 358 17.44 -8.73 -16.34
C ASP A 358 15.97 -8.40 -16.08
N ILE A 359 15.40 -7.56 -16.93
CA ILE A 359 13.98 -7.18 -16.93
C ILE A 359 13.29 -8.01 -18.00
N VAL A 360 12.26 -8.77 -17.61
CA VAL A 360 11.50 -9.67 -18.49
C VAL A 360 10.02 -9.35 -18.49
N ASN A 361 9.33 -9.67 -19.59
CA ASN A 361 7.88 -9.59 -19.66
C ASN A 361 7.22 -10.53 -18.64
N TYR A 362 6.18 -10.06 -17.93
CA TYR A 362 5.44 -10.90 -16.99
C TYR A 362 4.11 -11.38 -17.58
N ASN A 363 3.06 -10.55 -17.58
CA ASN A 363 1.73 -10.97 -18.08
C ASN A 363 0.86 -9.86 -18.70
N ARG A 364 1.33 -8.60 -18.75
CA ARG A 364 0.61 -7.48 -19.38
C ARG A 364 1.59 -6.51 -20.01
N GLY A 365 1.23 -6.01 -21.19
CA GLY A 365 2.12 -5.15 -21.95
C GLY A 365 3.34 -5.91 -22.48
N ALA A 366 4.31 -5.16 -23.02
CA ALA A 366 5.57 -5.72 -23.49
C ALA A 366 6.70 -4.68 -23.37
N LEU A 367 7.90 -5.14 -23.03
CA LEU A 367 9.13 -4.37 -23.14
C LEU A 367 9.38 -3.99 -24.61
N PRO A 368 10.05 -2.83 -24.86
CA PRO A 368 10.60 -2.52 -26.17
C PRO A 368 11.53 -3.66 -26.64
N LYS A 369 11.49 -3.99 -27.93
CA LYS A 369 12.42 -4.97 -28.54
C LYS A 369 13.61 -4.32 -29.23
N THR A 370 13.54 -3.03 -29.45
CA THR A 370 14.57 -2.19 -30.06
C THR A 370 14.67 -0.85 -29.34
N GLU A 371 15.78 -0.13 -29.51
CA GLU A 371 15.98 1.17 -28.86
C GLU A 371 15.04 2.27 -29.35
N THR A 372 14.42 2.08 -30.51
CA THR A 372 13.45 3.00 -31.11
C THR A 372 12.01 2.71 -30.70
N GLU A 373 11.76 1.58 -30.07
CA GLU A 373 10.42 1.18 -29.63
C GLU A 373 10.04 1.78 -28.27
N SER A 374 8.73 1.78 -28.01
CA SER A 374 8.15 2.17 -26.73
C SER A 374 7.64 0.95 -25.99
N VAL A 375 7.52 1.08 -24.67
CA VAL A 375 6.80 0.12 -23.84
C VAL A 375 5.37 -0.01 -24.38
N THR A 376 4.94 -1.25 -24.58
CA THR A 376 3.55 -1.56 -24.91
C THR A 376 2.77 -1.78 -23.62
N TYR A 377 1.57 -1.20 -23.55
CA TYR A 377 0.69 -1.29 -22.39
C TYR A 377 -0.62 -1.99 -22.78
N LYS A 378 -1.19 -2.75 -21.86
CA LYS A 378 -2.57 -3.24 -21.97
C LYS A 378 -3.52 -2.14 -21.52
N GLU A 379 -4.35 -1.65 -22.43
CA GLU A 379 -5.38 -0.64 -22.16
C GLU A 379 -6.75 -1.32 -22.05
N PHE A 380 -7.61 -0.81 -21.16
CA PHE A 380 -8.96 -1.35 -20.98
C PHE A 380 -10.00 -0.44 -21.66
N LYS A 381 -11.00 -1.03 -22.31
CA LYS A 381 -11.99 -0.32 -23.16
C LYS A 381 -12.85 0.71 -22.43
N ALA A 382 -12.90 0.69 -21.10
CA ALA A 382 -13.53 1.75 -20.32
C ALA A 382 -12.71 3.03 -20.52
N ALA A 383 -13.16 3.89 -21.43
CA ALA A 383 -12.47 5.12 -21.82
C ALA A 383 -12.03 5.91 -20.58
N ASN A 384 -10.72 6.20 -20.49
CA ASN A 384 -9.97 6.71 -19.33
C ASN A 384 -9.27 5.64 -18.47
N SER A 385 -9.14 4.41 -18.96
CA SER A 385 -8.29 3.40 -18.34
C SER A 385 -6.81 3.81 -18.31
N SER A 386 -6.12 3.46 -17.22
CA SER A 386 -4.66 3.52 -17.16
C SER A 386 -4.09 2.36 -17.98
N GLY A 387 -3.19 2.63 -18.94
CA GLY A 387 -2.48 1.55 -19.62
C GLY A 387 -1.54 0.85 -18.63
N ILE A 388 -1.63 -0.47 -18.51
CA ILE A 388 -0.81 -1.26 -17.57
C ILE A 388 0.23 -2.10 -18.31
N ALA A 389 1.47 -2.06 -17.84
CA ALA A 389 2.52 -3.00 -18.21
C ALA A 389 3.10 -3.65 -16.96
N ARG A 390 3.57 -4.90 -17.06
CA ARG A 390 4.05 -5.68 -15.93
C ARG A 390 5.30 -6.42 -16.31
N PHE A 391 6.35 -6.21 -15.53
CA PHE A 391 7.66 -6.81 -15.76
C PHE A 391 8.16 -7.47 -14.48
N SER A 392 9.01 -8.48 -14.65
CA SER A 392 9.74 -9.09 -13.55
C SER A 392 11.23 -8.77 -13.69
N VAL A 393 11.89 -8.56 -12.57
CA VAL A 393 13.33 -8.33 -12.51
C VAL A 393 14.01 -9.54 -11.88
N ASN A 394 15.11 -9.96 -12.48
CA ASN A 394 16.05 -10.92 -11.91
C ASN A 394 17.34 -10.18 -11.58
N LEU A 395 17.82 -10.30 -10.35
CA LEU A 395 19.05 -9.67 -9.90
C LEU A 395 20.16 -10.73 -9.83
N ASN A 396 21.30 -10.45 -10.45
CA ASN A 396 22.50 -11.27 -10.44
C ASN A 396 23.63 -10.50 -9.78
N CYS A 397 23.97 -10.85 -8.54
CA CYS A 397 25.04 -10.19 -7.79
C CYS A 397 26.43 -10.55 -8.36
N GLY A 398 27.30 -9.55 -8.47
CA GLY A 398 28.66 -9.71 -8.95
C GLY A 398 29.58 -10.40 -7.94
N ALA A 399 30.87 -10.47 -8.26
CA ALA A 399 31.85 -11.00 -7.33
C ALA A 399 31.94 -10.11 -6.07
N GLY A 400 32.04 -10.73 -4.90
CA GLY A 400 32.07 -10.02 -3.62
C GLY A 400 30.71 -9.54 -3.12
N SER A 401 29.59 -9.98 -3.71
CA SER A 401 28.24 -9.69 -3.23
C SER A 401 27.33 -10.92 -3.26
N PHE A 402 26.21 -10.85 -2.53
CA PHE A 402 25.18 -11.89 -2.44
C PHE A 402 23.77 -11.28 -2.41
N ILE A 403 22.74 -12.05 -2.77
CA ILE A 403 21.34 -11.61 -2.69
C ILE A 403 20.90 -11.71 -1.22
N GLY A 404 20.61 -10.59 -0.57
CA GLY A 404 20.09 -10.54 0.79
C GLY A 404 18.61 -10.17 0.87
N GLU A 405 18.22 -9.53 1.98
CA GLU A 405 16.83 -9.13 2.22
C GLU A 405 16.27 -8.25 1.09
N LYS A 406 14.97 -8.42 0.80
CA LYS A 406 14.29 -7.74 -0.33
C LYS A 406 14.99 -7.95 -1.68
N CYS A 407 15.71 -9.05 -1.79
CA CYS A 407 16.39 -9.50 -2.99
C CYS A 407 17.34 -8.44 -3.59
N ARG A 408 18.02 -7.66 -2.72
CA ARG A 408 19.07 -6.73 -3.11
C ARG A 408 20.45 -7.36 -2.97
N CYS A 409 21.40 -6.94 -3.81
CA CYS A 409 22.79 -7.32 -3.63
C CYS A 409 23.40 -6.60 -2.43
N ASN A 410 23.98 -7.38 -1.53
CA ASN A 410 24.73 -6.89 -0.37
C ASN A 410 26.18 -7.33 -0.49
N ALA A 411 27.10 -6.54 0.07
CA ALA A 411 28.53 -6.88 0.08
C ALA A 411 28.80 -8.12 0.96
N CYS A 412 29.70 -8.98 0.49
CA CYS A 412 30.23 -10.08 1.28
C CYS A 412 31.07 -9.59 2.46
N PRO A 413 31.31 -10.45 3.48
CA PRO A 413 32.25 -10.17 4.56
C PRO A 413 33.63 -9.70 4.04
N VAL A 414 34.36 -8.96 4.88
CA VAL A 414 35.74 -8.52 4.55
C VAL A 414 36.61 -9.72 4.18
N ASN A 415 37.53 -9.54 3.24
CA ASN A 415 38.39 -10.59 2.66
C ASN A 415 37.65 -11.74 1.95
N CYS A 416 36.32 -11.68 1.81
CA CYS A 416 35.55 -12.69 1.11
C CYS A 416 35.32 -12.34 -0.38
N ALA A 417 35.62 -13.27 -1.28
CA ALA A 417 35.42 -13.14 -2.72
C ALA A 417 34.02 -13.61 -3.16
N THR A 418 33.49 -14.66 -2.53
CA THR A 418 32.10 -15.11 -2.70
C THR A 418 31.55 -15.58 -1.37
N CYS A 419 30.32 -15.23 -1.05
CA CYS A 419 29.66 -15.57 0.20
C CYS A 419 28.26 -16.13 -0.06
N LEU A 420 27.77 -16.89 0.92
CA LEU A 420 26.38 -17.34 0.95
C LEU A 420 25.46 -16.26 1.54
N ASP A 421 25.96 -15.58 2.57
CA ASP A 421 25.26 -14.53 3.31
C ASP A 421 26.26 -13.54 3.92
N GLY A 422 25.76 -12.57 4.68
CA GLY A 422 26.56 -11.51 5.31
C GLY A 422 27.52 -11.97 6.41
N ASN A 423 27.53 -13.25 6.76
CA ASN A 423 28.41 -13.85 7.78
C ASN A 423 29.20 -15.05 7.26
N THR A 424 28.72 -15.72 6.21
CA THR A 424 29.25 -17.00 5.73
C THR A 424 29.93 -16.82 4.37
N CYS A 425 31.26 -16.83 4.38
CA CYS A 425 32.09 -16.86 3.19
C CYS A 425 32.22 -18.27 2.61
N THR A 426 32.20 -18.38 1.28
CA THR A 426 32.42 -19.64 0.54
C THR A 426 33.76 -19.66 -0.19
N LYS A 427 34.34 -18.49 -0.47
CA LYS A 427 35.67 -18.35 -1.08
C LYS A 427 36.33 -17.04 -0.65
N CYS A 428 37.56 -17.10 -0.16
CA CYS A 428 38.33 -15.92 0.23
C CYS A 428 39.04 -15.24 -0.95
N LYS A 429 39.34 -13.95 -0.78
CA LYS A 429 40.24 -13.17 -1.64
C LYS A 429 41.69 -13.64 -1.44
N GLU A 430 42.57 -13.24 -2.35
CA GLU A 430 44.00 -13.56 -2.27
C GLU A 430 44.61 -13.00 -0.97
N GLY A 431 45.54 -13.76 -0.37
CA GLY A 431 46.14 -13.43 0.92
C GLY A 431 45.29 -13.81 2.14
N SER A 432 44.21 -14.59 1.95
CA SER A 432 43.32 -15.07 3.00
C SER A 432 42.95 -16.55 2.84
N ILE A 433 42.76 -17.24 3.96
CA ILE A 433 42.34 -18.63 4.03
C ILE A 433 40.95 -18.74 4.67
N LEU A 434 40.13 -19.67 4.16
CA LEU A 434 38.77 -19.91 4.65
C LEU A 434 38.82 -20.84 5.87
N ILE A 435 38.35 -20.36 7.01
CA ILE A 435 38.25 -21.11 8.27
C ILE A 435 36.83 -20.92 8.82
N ASP A 436 36.08 -22.00 8.99
CA ASP A 436 34.71 -22.00 9.55
C ASP A 436 33.76 -20.96 8.93
N GLY A 437 33.86 -20.77 7.61
CA GLY A 437 33.05 -19.81 6.86
C GLY A 437 33.53 -18.36 6.98
N GLN A 438 34.70 -18.09 7.54
CA GLN A 438 35.30 -16.76 7.66
C GLN A 438 36.68 -16.72 6.98
N CYS A 439 37.04 -15.56 6.44
CA CYS A 439 38.34 -15.35 5.82
C CYS A 439 39.32 -14.74 6.81
N VAL A 440 40.39 -15.47 7.10
CA VAL A 440 41.48 -15.05 7.99
C VAL A 440 42.74 -14.87 7.16
N CYS A 441 43.57 -13.87 7.46
CA CYS A 441 44.79 -13.64 6.69
C CYS A 441 45.72 -14.86 6.68
N GLU A 442 46.24 -15.16 5.49
CA GLU A 442 47.24 -16.20 5.32
C GLU A 442 48.58 -15.74 5.94
N ARG A 443 49.45 -16.70 6.27
CA ARG A 443 50.78 -16.40 6.79
C ARG A 443 51.57 -15.53 5.82
N GLY A 444 52.09 -14.40 6.31
CA GLY A 444 52.79 -13.40 5.49
C GLY A 444 51.90 -12.22 5.05
N PHE A 445 50.63 -12.22 5.48
CA PHE A 445 49.72 -11.09 5.36
C PHE A 445 49.27 -10.61 6.75
N ILE A 446 49.04 -9.31 6.88
CA ILE A 446 48.52 -8.65 8.09
C ILE A 446 47.26 -7.85 7.75
N GLU A 447 46.32 -7.78 8.69
CA GLU A 447 45.13 -6.95 8.56
C GLU A 447 45.52 -5.47 8.63
N ASN A 448 45.05 -4.66 7.69
CA ASN A 448 45.13 -3.21 7.77
C ASN A 448 44.02 -2.64 8.67
N GLU A 449 43.93 -1.30 8.79
CA GLU A 449 42.91 -0.62 9.62
C GLU A 449 41.46 -0.93 9.20
N GLU A 450 41.24 -1.38 7.97
CA GLU A 450 39.93 -1.77 7.42
C GLU A 450 39.67 -3.29 7.55
N GLY A 451 40.58 -4.03 8.16
CA GLY A 451 40.51 -5.49 8.31
C GLY A 451 40.88 -6.26 7.03
N VAL A 452 41.42 -5.61 6.01
CA VAL A 452 41.82 -6.23 4.74
C VAL A 452 43.22 -6.82 4.85
N CYS A 453 43.41 -8.05 4.38
CA CYS A 453 44.71 -8.72 4.40
C CYS A 453 45.66 -8.11 3.36
N THR A 454 46.77 -7.54 3.82
CA THR A 454 47.81 -6.95 2.98
C THR A 454 49.17 -7.60 3.28
N PRO A 455 50.11 -7.68 2.31
CA PRO A 455 51.41 -8.31 2.52
C PRO A 455 52.14 -7.67 3.70
N GLU A 456 52.70 -8.48 4.60
CA GLU A 456 53.48 -8.00 5.73
C GLU A 456 54.69 -7.20 5.21
N PRO A 457 54.90 -5.95 5.66
CA PRO A 457 56.00 -5.14 5.15
C PRO A 457 57.32 -5.80 5.52
N THR A 458 58.06 -6.27 4.52
CA THR A 458 59.43 -6.76 4.68
C THR A 458 60.26 -5.61 5.21
N THR A 459 60.55 -5.61 6.51
CA THR A 459 61.48 -4.66 7.12
C THR A 459 62.88 -5.07 6.68
N THR A 460 63.30 -4.57 5.52
CA THR A 460 64.70 -4.63 5.10
C THR A 460 65.49 -3.77 6.08
N THR A 461 66.09 -4.43 7.07
CA THR A 461 67.05 -3.79 7.97
C THR A 461 68.33 -3.60 7.16
N GLU A 462 68.51 -2.43 6.54
CA GLU A 462 69.81 -2.04 6.00
C GLU A 462 70.77 -1.78 7.17
N GLU A 463 71.80 -2.61 7.28
CA GLU A 463 72.96 -2.35 8.12
C GLU A 463 73.69 -1.08 7.62
N PRO A 464 74.17 -0.20 8.53
CA PRO A 464 74.90 0.99 8.13
C PRO A 464 76.27 0.61 7.56
N ILE A 465 76.44 0.79 6.26
CA ILE A 465 77.75 0.67 5.59
C ILE A 465 78.56 1.93 5.90
N ALA A 466 79.76 1.71 6.45
CA ALA A 466 80.73 2.74 6.77
C ALA A 466 81.19 3.51 5.51
N GLU A 467 81.19 4.85 5.61
CA GLU A 467 81.76 5.77 4.64
C GLU A 467 83.28 5.55 4.45
N PRO A 468 83.79 5.61 3.21
CA PRO A 468 85.11 6.11 2.94
C PRO A 468 85.05 7.53 2.37
N THR A 469 85.81 8.39 3.02
CA THR A 469 86.19 9.76 2.67
C THR A 469 86.84 9.84 1.28
N THR A 470 86.35 10.70 0.36
CA THR A 470 87.14 11.31 -0.74
C THR A 470 86.35 12.49 -1.32
N THR A 471 86.70 13.74 -0.94
CA THR A 471 87.43 14.77 -1.72
C THR A 471 86.56 15.65 -2.61
N GLU A 472 86.45 16.91 -2.20
CA GLU A 472 85.86 18.08 -2.88
C GLU A 472 86.64 18.49 -4.14
N ILE A 473 85.94 18.85 -5.23
CA ILE A 473 86.28 19.90 -6.24
C ILE A 473 84.94 20.41 -6.84
N PRO A 474 84.79 21.71 -7.21
CA PRO A 474 83.52 22.46 -7.12
C PRO A 474 82.79 22.73 -8.46
N GLU A 475 81.54 23.19 -8.28
CA GLU A 475 80.69 24.11 -9.08
C GLU A 475 80.60 23.95 -10.61
N GLU A 476 79.37 23.77 -11.11
CA GLU A 476 78.84 24.65 -12.16
C GLU A 476 77.30 24.72 -12.07
N GLU A 477 76.80 25.96 -11.99
CA GLU A 477 75.39 26.35 -12.09
C GLU A 477 74.89 26.10 -13.52
N GLU A 478 73.66 25.59 -13.69
CA GLU A 478 72.87 25.95 -14.87
C GLU A 478 71.37 26.00 -14.55
N GLU A 479 70.79 27.11 -15.02
CA GLU A 479 69.47 27.67 -14.80
C GLU A 479 68.40 27.10 -15.73
N GLU A 480 67.14 27.25 -15.30
CA GLU A 480 65.89 27.39 -16.08
C GLU A 480 65.46 26.24 -17.03
N THR A 481 64.19 25.82 -17.08
CA THR A 481 63.09 26.65 -17.60
C THR A 481 61.73 25.97 -17.37
N ILE A 482 60.74 26.81 -17.10
CA ILE A 482 59.30 26.52 -17.06
C ILE A 482 58.75 26.59 -18.49
N ILE A 483 57.90 25.65 -18.89
CA ILE A 483 57.05 25.80 -20.09
C ILE A 483 55.59 25.54 -19.70
N GLU A 484 54.83 26.62 -19.59
CA GLU A 484 53.37 26.66 -19.73
C GLU A 484 53.01 26.41 -21.20
N ILE A 485 52.00 25.57 -21.45
CA ILE A 485 51.29 25.55 -22.73
C ILE A 485 49.85 26.05 -22.47
N ILE A 486 49.61 27.28 -22.91
CA ILE A 486 48.31 27.84 -23.21
C ILE A 486 48.13 27.72 -24.72
N GLU A 487 47.07 27.04 -25.17
CA GLU A 487 46.49 27.30 -26.50
C GLU A 487 45.01 27.63 -26.34
N THR A 488 44.73 28.91 -26.57
CA THR A 488 43.43 29.44 -26.96
C THR A 488 43.61 29.99 -28.37
N ILE A 489 42.64 29.76 -29.27
CA ILE A 489 42.13 30.67 -30.32
C ILE A 489 41.18 29.83 -31.21
N THR A 490 39.84 30.03 -31.16
CA THR A 490 39.00 30.91 -32.03
C THR A 490 39.18 30.65 -33.53
N SER A 491 38.21 30.71 -34.43
CA SER A 491 36.75 30.91 -34.45
C SER A 491 36.35 31.02 -35.94
N GLN A 492 35.06 30.85 -36.24
CA GLN A 492 34.35 31.39 -37.44
C GLN A 492 34.68 30.69 -38.79
N SER A 493 33.77 30.54 -39.76
CA SER A 493 32.52 31.23 -40.10
C SER A 493 31.69 30.41 -41.12
N ASP A 494 30.36 30.51 -41.01
CA ASP A 494 29.34 30.72 -42.05
C ASP A 494 29.29 29.89 -43.36
N LEU A 495 28.16 29.13 -43.50
CA LEU A 495 27.06 29.20 -44.51
C LEU A 495 27.33 29.79 -45.93
N PRO A 496 26.50 29.52 -46.99
CA PRO A 496 25.16 28.87 -47.04
C PRO A 496 24.85 27.96 -48.29
N THR A 497 23.60 27.44 -48.32
CA THR A 497 22.67 27.22 -49.48
C THR A 497 22.97 26.17 -50.57
N GLU A 498 22.03 25.24 -50.80
CA GLU A 498 20.98 25.34 -51.86
C GLU A 498 20.00 24.15 -51.83
N GLU A 499 18.75 24.43 -52.20
CA GLU A 499 17.63 23.51 -52.44
C GLU A 499 17.79 22.78 -53.78
N VAL A 500 17.31 21.53 -53.88
CA VAL A 500 16.75 20.99 -55.14
C VAL A 500 15.60 20.04 -54.83
N ASP A 501 14.44 20.37 -55.38
CA ASP A 501 13.18 19.64 -55.44
C ASP A 501 13.13 18.85 -56.76
N ILE A 502 12.82 17.54 -56.73
CA ILE A 502 12.39 16.79 -57.93
C ILE A 502 11.35 15.73 -57.53
N THR A 503 10.15 15.90 -58.08
CA THR A 503 9.03 14.96 -58.16
C THR A 503 9.25 13.90 -59.25
N SER A 504 8.73 12.68 -59.07
CA SER A 504 8.14 11.86 -60.16
C SER A 504 7.57 10.54 -59.64
N ASP A 505 6.36 10.25 -60.08
CA ASP A 505 5.56 9.03 -59.89
C ASP A 505 6.20 7.75 -60.44
N GLY A 506 5.68 6.60 -59.99
CA GLY A 506 5.86 5.30 -60.65
C GLY A 506 5.28 4.12 -59.87
N GLU A 507 3.98 3.86 -60.03
CA GLU A 507 3.36 2.57 -59.74
C GLU A 507 4.09 1.44 -60.50
N THR A 508 4.35 0.32 -59.84
CA THR A 508 4.31 -1.01 -60.49
C THR A 508 3.94 -2.09 -59.50
N VAL A 509 2.87 -2.78 -59.88
CA VAL A 509 2.30 -4.01 -59.34
C VAL A 509 3.29 -5.16 -59.49
N LEU A 510 3.43 -6.01 -58.46
CA LEU A 510 3.81 -7.42 -58.62
C LEU A 510 3.24 -8.25 -57.46
N ASP A 511 2.20 -9.01 -57.79
CA ASP A 511 1.68 -10.16 -57.04
C ASP A 511 2.77 -11.21 -56.85
N ILE A 512 2.96 -11.70 -55.62
CA ILE A 512 3.37 -13.07 -55.36
C ILE A 512 2.54 -13.60 -54.19
N GLN A 513 1.62 -14.50 -54.54
CA GLN A 513 0.99 -15.46 -53.63
C GLN A 513 2.04 -16.40 -53.06
N SER A 514 1.98 -16.66 -51.76
CA SER A 514 2.32 -17.97 -51.21
C SER A 514 1.44 -18.24 -50.00
N ASP A 515 0.52 -19.19 -50.19
CA ASP A 515 -0.24 -19.87 -49.17
C ASP A 515 0.69 -20.51 -48.14
N ASP A 516 0.34 -20.39 -46.86
CA ASP A 516 0.51 -21.50 -45.91
C ASP A 516 -0.59 -21.41 -44.83
N GLU A 517 -1.51 -22.35 -44.92
CA GLU A 517 -2.50 -22.69 -43.90
C GLU A 517 -1.79 -23.21 -42.64
N VAL A 518 -1.99 -22.55 -41.49
CA VAL A 518 -1.96 -23.27 -40.20
C VAL A 518 -3.12 -22.78 -39.32
N LYS A 519 -3.96 -23.76 -39.03
CA LYS A 519 -5.21 -23.80 -38.25
C LYS A 519 -5.21 -22.97 -36.97
N GLU A 520 -6.24 -22.13 -36.84
CA GLU A 520 -6.81 -21.71 -35.56
C GLU A 520 -7.28 -22.93 -34.77
N ILE A 521 -6.77 -23.10 -33.54
CA ILE A 521 -7.41 -23.91 -32.51
C ILE A 521 -8.17 -22.92 -31.62
N ILE A 522 -9.49 -22.92 -31.78
CA ILE A 522 -10.44 -22.34 -30.83
C ILE A 522 -10.69 -23.42 -29.79
N GLU A 523 -10.10 -23.30 -28.61
CA GLU A 523 -10.57 -24.05 -27.43
C GLU A 523 -11.64 -23.22 -26.73
N SER A 524 -12.89 -23.60 -26.99
CA SER A 524 -14.06 -23.29 -26.20
C SER A 524 -14.10 -24.24 -25.00
N GLU A 525 -13.89 -23.73 -23.78
CA GLU A 525 -14.28 -24.44 -22.57
C GLU A 525 -15.62 -23.87 -22.08
N ASP A 526 -16.67 -24.60 -22.46
CA ASP A 526 -17.95 -24.63 -21.75
C ASP A 526 -17.74 -25.45 -20.47
N GLU A 527 -17.72 -24.81 -19.29
CA GLU A 527 -17.89 -25.54 -18.04
C GLU A 527 -19.37 -25.69 -17.69
N VAL A 528 -19.80 -26.94 -17.82
CA VAL A 528 -21.08 -27.51 -17.47
C VAL A 528 -21.30 -27.41 -15.96
N MET A 529 -22.44 -26.85 -15.56
CA MET A 529 -22.97 -27.00 -14.21
C MET A 529 -23.27 -28.47 -13.94
N VAL A 530 -22.59 -29.05 -12.93
CA VAL A 530 -23.00 -30.31 -12.32
C VAL A 530 -23.82 -29.97 -11.08
N GLU A 531 -25.14 -30.11 -11.21
CA GLU A 531 -26.04 -30.36 -10.09
C GLU A 531 -25.80 -31.80 -9.61
N ASP A 532 -25.47 -31.99 -8.34
CA ASP A 532 -25.70 -33.26 -7.66
C ASP A 532 -26.48 -33.01 -6.38
N ASN A 533 -27.79 -33.25 -6.49
CA ASN A 533 -28.65 -33.64 -5.39
C ASN A 533 -28.47 -35.16 -5.17
N ASN A 534 -28.10 -35.59 -3.97
CA ASN A 534 -28.98 -36.45 -3.18
C ASN A 534 -28.42 -36.79 -1.80
N ASN A 535 -29.38 -36.85 -0.88
CA ASN A 535 -29.38 -37.48 0.43
C ASN A 535 -28.50 -38.74 0.54
N ASP A 536 -27.90 -38.95 1.71
CA ASP A 536 -28.36 -40.01 2.59
C ASP A 536 -27.94 -39.77 4.05
N GLU A 537 -28.91 -39.98 4.94
CA GLU A 537 -28.77 -40.08 6.37
C GLU A 537 -27.91 -41.31 6.72
N GLU A 538 -26.92 -41.18 7.60
CA GLU A 538 -26.59 -42.30 8.47
C GLU A 538 -26.19 -41.83 9.87
N VAL A 539 -27.07 -42.18 10.80
CA VAL A 539 -26.93 -42.03 12.24
C VAL A 539 -26.00 -43.13 12.73
N VAL A 540 -24.85 -42.77 13.32
CA VAL A 540 -24.06 -43.70 14.14
C VAL A 540 -23.91 -43.13 15.56
N LYS A 541 -24.62 -43.77 16.48
CA LYS A 541 -24.39 -43.72 17.93
C LYS A 541 -23.29 -44.74 18.28
N VAL A 542 -22.30 -44.33 19.07
CA VAL A 542 -21.48 -45.20 19.94
C VAL A 542 -21.07 -44.30 21.12
N GLU A 543 -21.79 -44.35 22.24
CA GLU A 543 -21.54 -45.20 23.43
C GLU A 543 -20.31 -44.79 24.26
N ASP A 544 -20.64 -44.38 25.48
CA ASP A 544 -19.76 -44.14 26.62
C ASP A 544 -18.88 -45.36 26.93
N ASN A 545 -17.65 -45.11 27.39
CA ASN A 545 -16.97 -46.05 28.26
C ASN A 545 -16.07 -45.35 29.28
N GLU A 546 -16.09 -45.95 30.46
CA GLU A 546 -15.70 -45.45 31.77
C GLU A 546 -14.19 -45.37 32.01
N GLU A 547 -13.86 -44.48 32.96
CA GLU A 547 -12.83 -44.54 34.00
C GLU A 547 -11.47 -45.20 33.70
N GLU A 548 -10.41 -44.39 33.80
CA GLU A 548 -9.20 -44.84 34.48
C GLU A 548 -8.57 -43.71 35.33
N ILE A 549 -8.37 -44.04 36.60
CA ILE A 549 -7.84 -43.21 37.69
C ILE A 549 -6.31 -43.16 37.58
N ILE A 550 -5.72 -41.97 37.52
CA ILE A 550 -4.27 -41.78 37.78
C ILE A 550 -4.05 -40.58 38.72
N GLU A 551 -3.38 -40.86 39.83
CA GLU A 551 -3.01 -39.93 40.91
C GLU A 551 -2.08 -38.79 40.47
N PRO A 552 -2.10 -37.62 41.14
CA PRO A 552 -1.28 -36.47 40.76
C PRO A 552 0.10 -36.49 41.42
N THR A 553 1.16 -36.63 40.63
CA THR A 553 2.53 -36.28 41.09
C THR A 553 2.74 -34.76 41.00
N SER A 554 2.90 -34.13 42.16
CA SER A 554 3.26 -32.73 42.30
C SER A 554 4.71 -32.48 41.87
N ARG A 555 4.91 -31.79 40.74
CA ARG A 555 6.20 -31.20 40.38
C ARG A 555 6.21 -29.72 40.76
N VAL A 556 7.06 -29.38 41.72
CA VAL A 556 7.44 -28.03 42.07
C VAL A 556 8.22 -27.44 40.90
N ILE A 557 7.65 -26.46 40.21
CA ILE A 557 8.36 -25.65 39.21
C ILE A 557 8.77 -24.34 39.90
N THR A 558 10.06 -24.25 40.21
CA THR A 558 10.71 -23.01 40.66
C THR A 558 10.74 -22.02 39.49
N LYS A 559 9.92 -20.96 39.54
CA LYS A 559 9.96 -19.88 38.55
C LYS A 559 11.15 -18.95 38.84
N THR A 560 12.24 -19.11 38.09
CA THR A 560 13.31 -18.11 38.03
C THR A 560 12.81 -16.92 37.20
N LYS A 561 12.64 -15.77 37.84
CA LYS A 561 12.18 -14.53 37.20
C LYS A 561 13.40 -13.78 36.65
N THR A 562 13.74 -13.99 35.39
CA THR A 562 14.75 -13.18 34.70
C THR A 562 14.14 -11.83 34.35
N VAL A 563 14.55 -10.78 35.05
CA VAL A 563 14.17 -9.39 34.74
C VAL A 563 15.05 -8.91 33.58
N VAL A 564 14.50 -8.89 32.37
CA VAL A 564 15.13 -8.22 31.23
C VAL A 564 14.80 -6.74 31.32
N ILE A 565 15.76 -5.94 31.76
CA ILE A 565 15.69 -4.48 31.68
C ILE A 565 15.94 -4.10 30.22
N LYS A 566 14.87 -3.85 29.46
CA LYS A 566 14.99 -3.22 28.14
C LYS A 566 15.39 -1.76 28.35
N LYS A 567 16.60 -1.40 27.94
CA LYS A 567 16.99 0.01 27.77
C LYS A 567 16.05 0.64 26.72
N PRO A 568 15.63 1.91 26.88
CA PRO A 568 14.92 2.62 25.83
C PRO A 568 15.83 2.72 24.62
N VAL A 569 15.36 2.24 23.47
CA VAL A 569 15.99 2.52 22.18
C VAL A 569 15.56 3.94 21.82
N GLU A 570 16.50 4.88 21.86
CA GLU A 570 16.27 6.21 21.30
C GLU A 570 15.90 6.09 19.82
N PRO A 571 14.88 6.80 19.33
CA PRO A 571 14.52 6.78 17.92
C PRO A 571 15.68 7.39 17.13
N LYS A 572 16.38 6.57 16.34
CA LYS A 572 17.28 7.07 15.31
C LYS A 572 16.44 7.88 14.33
N THR A 573 16.60 9.20 14.35
CA THR A 573 16.06 10.11 13.36
C THR A 573 16.66 9.76 12.00
N LYS A 574 15.93 8.98 11.20
CA LYS A 574 16.20 8.89 9.75
C LYS A 574 15.99 10.29 9.18
N LYS A 575 17.04 10.88 8.62
CA LYS A 575 16.94 12.06 7.77
C LYS A 575 16.17 11.65 6.51
N VAL A 576 14.86 11.93 6.51
CA VAL A 576 14.04 11.89 5.30
C VAL A 576 14.59 12.95 4.36
N HIS A 577 15.24 12.53 3.27
CA HIS A 577 15.51 13.42 2.15
C HIS A 577 14.17 13.70 1.49
N LYS A 578 13.66 14.92 1.68
CA LYS A 578 12.51 15.41 0.89
C LYS A 578 13.00 15.58 -0.54
N CYS A 579 12.62 14.67 -1.44
CA CYS A 579 12.76 14.88 -2.86
C CYS A 579 11.86 16.05 -3.28
N PHE A 580 12.46 17.10 -3.82
CA PHE A 580 11.74 18.19 -4.45
C PHE A 580 11.23 17.71 -5.81
N VAL A 581 9.93 17.44 -5.91
CA VAL A 581 9.27 17.27 -7.21
C VAL A 581 9.35 18.61 -7.95
N LYS A 582 10.07 18.62 -9.08
CA LYS A 582 10.14 19.77 -9.99
C LYS A 582 8.73 20.00 -10.56
N LYS A 583 8.07 21.09 -10.14
CA LYS A 583 6.87 21.58 -10.83
C LYS A 583 7.28 22.04 -12.23
N HIS A 584 6.85 21.32 -13.25
CA HIS A 584 6.85 21.85 -14.62
C HIS A 584 5.63 22.77 -14.77
N HIS A 585 5.90 24.03 -15.11
CA HIS A 585 4.93 25.03 -15.52
C HIS A 585 4.44 24.78 -16.95
#